data_AF-A0A0N1J4H9-F1
#
_entry.id   AF-A0A0N1J4H9-F1
#
_cell.length_a   1.000
_cell.length_b   1.000
_cell.length_c   1.000
_cell.angle_alpha   90.00
_cell.angle_beta   90.00
_cell.angle_gamma   90.00
#
_symmetry.space_group_name_H-M   'P 1'
#
loop_
_entity.id
_entity.type
_entity.pdbx_description
1 polymer ?
#
loop_
_entity_poly.entity_id
_entity_poly.type
_entity_poly.pdbx_seq_one_letter_code
_entity_poly.pdbx_strand_id
1 'polypeptide(L)'
;MFRERLIDFYRKHNPACLDSIDDILKIFDGREEELFRVLEEKYADIHRGSQKLLSSSTLTNALLIGDNSSCGGSAQQSPYAENRTFNSKLDSQGRRDFGATKLAEQHSVYCSDANESTVLGCLKENGTYPRAKGRSILTDDAHNLYSLRKECDQLKTSNYALRCDVLVLQAENEALTRQRKDDEETMEKLRAHIDYHDKIEHALVGKVAASELRGKAVLSEDEFASIISASQDRLSNYYEEKISFMQMEINMFYKHAAERVKEKDAIITALKQLLSQC
;
A
#
# COMPACT_ATOMS: atom_id res chain seq x y z
N MET A 1 -20.12 12.03 5.81
CA MET A 1 -20.20 11.96 4.34
C MET A 1 -18.81 11.92 3.70
N PHE A 2 -17.94 12.93 3.87
CA PHE A 2 -16.63 12.97 3.19
C PHE A 2 -15.62 11.90 3.66
N ARG A 3 -15.68 11.52 4.93
CA ARG A 3 -14.82 10.46 5.50
C ARG A 3 -14.99 9.11 4.82
N GLU A 4 -16.22 8.67 4.63
CA GLU A 4 -16.54 7.38 3.98
C GLU A 4 -16.09 7.38 2.51
N ARG A 5 -16.33 8.48 1.80
CA ARG A 5 -15.87 8.65 0.42
C ARG A 5 -14.33 8.61 0.30
N LEU A 6 -13.62 9.17 1.28
CA LEU A 6 -12.16 9.15 1.32
C LEU A 6 -11.60 7.76 1.66
N ILE A 7 -12.27 7.05 2.58
CA ILE A 7 -11.97 5.65 2.91
C ILE A 7 -12.12 4.77 1.66
N ASP A 8 -13.23 4.88 0.94
CA ASP A 8 -13.48 4.06 -0.25
C ASP A 8 -12.47 4.35 -1.37
N PHE A 9 -12.07 5.62 -1.51
CA PHE A 9 -11.05 6.02 -2.46
C PHE A 9 -9.67 5.41 -2.12
N TYR A 10 -9.21 5.59 -0.87
CA TYR A 10 -7.91 5.04 -0.46
C TYR A 10 -7.92 3.51 -0.37
N ARG A 11 -9.03 2.88 -0.04
CA ARG A 11 -9.14 1.41 -0.08
C ARG A 11 -8.84 0.83 -1.46
N LYS A 12 -9.24 1.54 -2.52
CA LYS A 12 -9.02 1.12 -3.91
C LYS A 12 -7.62 1.45 -4.43
N HIS A 13 -7.05 2.57 -4.01
CA HIS A 13 -5.82 3.11 -4.59
C HIS A 13 -4.58 2.95 -3.70
N ASN A 14 -4.72 3.07 -2.38
CA ASN A 14 -3.66 2.86 -1.39
C ASN A 14 -4.21 2.59 0.03
N PRO A 15 -4.40 1.32 0.43
CA PRO A 15 -4.98 0.97 1.72
C PRO A 15 -4.06 1.28 2.91
N ALA A 16 -2.77 1.58 2.69
CA ALA A 16 -1.84 1.95 3.77
C ALA A 16 -2.11 3.37 4.33
N CYS A 17 -2.81 4.23 3.58
CA CYS A 17 -3.18 5.58 4.03
C CYS A 17 -4.47 5.62 4.89
N LEU A 18 -5.09 4.48 5.20
CA LEU A 18 -6.36 4.45 5.94
C LEU A 18 -6.22 4.97 7.38
N ASP A 19 -5.07 4.77 8.02
CA ASP A 19 -4.83 5.18 9.41
C ASP A 19 -4.65 6.69 9.57
N SER A 20 -4.28 7.40 8.50
CA SER A 20 -4.07 8.86 8.50
C SER A 20 -5.29 9.65 8.01
N ILE A 21 -6.41 8.99 7.74
CA ILE A 21 -7.62 9.63 7.17
C ILE A 21 -8.15 10.73 8.08
N ASP A 22 -8.15 10.51 9.39
CA ASP A 22 -8.71 11.46 10.34
C ASP A 22 -7.85 12.72 10.47
N ASP A 23 -6.52 12.59 10.33
CA ASP A 23 -5.59 13.72 10.31
C ASP A 23 -5.72 14.52 9.01
N ILE A 24 -5.87 13.83 7.88
CA ILE A 24 -6.07 14.46 6.56
C ILE A 24 -7.39 15.24 6.57
N LEU A 25 -8.49 14.65 7.05
CA LEU A 25 -9.78 15.35 7.09
C LEU A 25 -9.77 16.55 8.02
N LYS A 26 -9.06 16.48 9.14
CA LYS A 26 -8.95 17.62 10.08
C LYS A 26 -8.22 18.81 9.48
N ILE A 27 -7.25 18.58 8.59
CA ILE A 27 -6.48 19.64 7.90
C ILE A 27 -7.29 20.26 6.75
N PHE A 28 -8.13 19.46 6.11
CA PHE A 28 -8.96 19.85 4.97
C PHE A 28 -10.41 20.18 5.34
N ASP A 29 -10.70 20.41 6.62
CA ASP A 29 -12.02 20.78 7.11
C ASP A 29 -12.49 22.09 6.44
N GLY A 30 -13.60 22.01 5.71
CA GLY A 30 -14.15 23.10 4.89
C GLY A 30 -13.54 23.26 3.49
N ARG A 31 -12.63 22.38 3.05
CA ARG A 31 -12.03 22.32 1.69
C ARG A 31 -11.90 20.89 1.16
N GLU A 32 -12.84 20.03 1.53
CA GLU A 32 -12.82 18.60 1.21
C GLU A 32 -12.98 18.35 -0.30
N GLU A 33 -13.69 19.22 -1.03
CA GLU A 33 -13.87 19.11 -2.48
C GLU A 33 -12.56 19.32 -3.26
N GLU A 34 -11.69 20.21 -2.77
CA GLU A 34 -10.39 20.47 -3.40
C GLU A 34 -9.41 19.30 -3.15
N LEU A 35 -9.50 18.66 -1.98
CA LEU A 35 -8.78 17.42 -1.68
C LEU A 35 -9.15 16.31 -2.69
N PHE A 36 -10.43 16.11 -2.99
CA PHE A 36 -10.84 15.10 -3.96
C PHE A 36 -10.39 15.44 -5.38
N ARG A 37 -10.40 16.72 -5.80
CA ARG A 37 -9.92 17.12 -7.12
C ARG A 37 -8.45 16.79 -7.34
N VAL A 38 -7.61 17.08 -6.34
CA VAL A 38 -6.16 16.79 -6.35
C VAL A 38 -5.91 15.27 -6.35
N LEU A 39 -6.69 14.52 -5.58
CA LEU A 39 -6.58 13.05 -5.55
C LEU A 39 -6.99 12.42 -6.89
N GLU A 40 -8.09 12.86 -7.48
CA GLU A 40 -8.54 12.37 -8.79
C GLU A 40 -7.52 12.68 -9.89
N GLU A 41 -6.90 13.86 -9.89
CA GLU A 41 -5.85 14.24 -10.84
C GLU A 41 -4.59 13.37 -10.69
N LYS A 42 -4.08 13.20 -9.45
CA LYS A 42 -2.89 12.41 -9.14
C LYS A 42 -3.05 10.93 -9.53
N TYR A 43 -4.21 10.33 -9.28
CA TYR A 43 -4.45 8.92 -9.59
C TYR A 43 -4.90 8.69 -11.05
N ALA A 44 -5.48 9.69 -11.72
CA ALA A 44 -5.77 9.61 -13.15
C ALA A 44 -4.51 9.47 -14.01
N ASP A 45 -3.42 10.16 -13.64
CA ASP A 45 -2.15 10.10 -14.37
C ASP A 45 -1.42 8.75 -14.22
N ILE A 46 -1.55 8.11 -13.05
CA ILE A 46 -1.00 6.76 -12.80
C ILE A 46 -1.71 5.71 -13.68
N HIS A 47 -3.04 5.83 -13.85
CA HIS A 47 -3.81 4.97 -14.74
C HIS A 47 -3.57 5.26 -16.24
N ARG A 48 -3.29 6.51 -16.61
CA ARG A 48 -2.92 6.90 -17.98
C ARG A 48 -1.54 6.37 -18.39
N GLY A 49 -0.60 6.28 -17.45
CA GLY A 49 0.71 5.67 -17.66
C GLY A 49 0.65 4.14 -17.87
N SER A 50 -0.29 3.46 -17.22
CA SER A 50 -0.43 2.00 -17.28
C SER A 50 -1.26 1.50 -18.48
N GLN A 51 -2.13 2.31 -19.08
CA GLN A 51 -2.83 1.94 -20.33
C GLN A 51 -1.96 2.03 -21.60
N LYS A 52 -0.87 2.80 -21.59
CA LYS A 52 0.02 2.94 -22.76
C LYS A 52 0.86 1.69 -23.04
N LEU A 53 0.99 0.78 -22.07
CA LEU A 53 1.73 -0.48 -22.21
C LEU A 53 0.86 -1.66 -22.68
N LEU A 54 -0.48 -1.53 -22.68
CA LEU A 54 -1.41 -2.61 -23.04
C LEU A 54 -1.93 -2.53 -24.49
N SER A 55 -1.66 -1.45 -25.21
CA SER A 55 -2.12 -1.25 -26.60
C SER A 55 -1.16 -1.77 -27.68
N SER A 56 0.01 -2.31 -27.31
CA SER A 56 1.02 -2.75 -28.29
C SER A 56 1.07 -4.26 -28.53
N SER A 57 0.21 -5.08 -27.90
CA SER A 57 0.29 -6.55 -27.94
C SER A 57 -0.90 -7.28 -28.57
N THR A 58 -1.81 -6.61 -29.29
CA THR A 58 -3.04 -7.24 -29.84
C THR A 58 -2.97 -7.70 -31.30
N LEU A 59 -1.80 -7.98 -31.86
CA LEU A 59 -1.69 -8.49 -33.24
C LEU A 59 -0.96 -9.83 -33.31
N THR A 60 -1.58 -10.90 -32.81
CA THR A 60 -1.46 -12.27 -33.35
C THR A 60 -2.46 -13.15 -32.62
N ASN A 61 -3.66 -13.33 -33.19
CA ASN A 61 -4.49 -14.54 -33.04
C ASN A 61 -5.81 -14.34 -33.82
N ALA A 62 -5.75 -14.51 -35.14
CA ALA A 62 -6.93 -14.59 -36.00
C ALA A 62 -6.61 -15.30 -37.33
N LEU A 63 -6.38 -16.61 -37.29
CA LEU A 63 -6.64 -17.64 -38.33
C LEU A 63 -6.03 -18.95 -37.79
N LEU A 64 -6.80 -19.96 -37.39
CA LEU A 64 -7.43 -20.89 -38.32
C LEU A 64 -8.68 -21.51 -37.70
N ILE A 65 -9.77 -21.39 -38.45
CA ILE A 65 -11.04 -22.08 -38.31
C ILE A 65 -10.83 -23.58 -38.59
N GLY A 66 -11.48 -24.42 -37.79
CA GLY A 66 -11.42 -25.88 -37.91
C GLY A 66 -12.25 -26.43 -39.07
N ASP A 67 -12.02 -27.71 -39.38
CA ASP A 67 -13.10 -28.71 -39.53
C ASP A 67 -12.56 -30.13 -39.75
N ASN A 68 -13.30 -31.06 -39.14
CA ASN A 68 -13.59 -32.45 -39.53
C ASN A 68 -12.62 -33.63 -39.29
N SER A 69 -13.12 -34.49 -38.38
CA SER A 69 -13.45 -35.92 -38.62
C SER A 69 -12.40 -37.03 -38.42
N SER A 70 -12.81 -37.92 -37.48
CA SER A 70 -12.79 -39.40 -37.56
C SER A 70 -11.60 -40.20 -37.02
N CYS A 71 -12.02 -41.34 -36.43
CA CYS A 71 -11.37 -42.64 -36.19
C CYS A 71 -10.11 -42.78 -35.30
N GLY A 72 -10.35 -43.36 -34.10
CA GLY A 72 -9.88 -44.72 -33.78
C GLY A 72 -8.44 -44.93 -33.30
N GLY A 73 -8.31 -45.52 -32.11
CA GLY A 73 -7.36 -46.63 -31.86
C GLY A 73 -6.03 -46.30 -31.18
N SER A 74 -5.93 -46.82 -29.94
CA SER A 74 -4.77 -47.50 -29.33
C SER A 74 -3.43 -46.80 -29.10
N ALA A 75 -3.03 -46.86 -27.82
CA ALA A 75 -1.75 -47.35 -27.30
C ALA A 75 -0.46 -46.50 -27.45
N GLN A 76 0.15 -46.36 -26.27
CA GLN A 76 1.59 -46.40 -25.96
C GLN A 76 2.47 -45.14 -26.11
N GLN A 77 3.14 -44.90 -24.97
CA GLN A 77 4.54 -44.47 -24.78
C GLN A 77 4.86 -42.96 -24.65
N SER A 78 5.17 -42.62 -23.39
CA SER A 78 6.21 -41.67 -22.95
C SER A 78 7.57 -42.00 -23.59
N PRO A 79 8.46 -41.03 -23.88
CA PRO A 79 9.42 -40.60 -22.85
C PRO A 79 9.81 -39.11 -22.91
N TYR A 80 9.76 -38.40 -21.78
CA TYR A 80 10.54 -37.18 -21.58
C TYR A 80 11.83 -37.53 -20.82
N ALA A 81 12.96 -37.34 -21.48
CA ALA A 81 14.26 -37.26 -20.84
C ALA A 81 15.06 -36.12 -21.47
N GLU A 82 15.70 -35.37 -20.58
CA GLU A 82 16.96 -34.64 -20.76
C GLU A 82 16.96 -33.34 -21.56
N ASN A 83 17.24 -32.24 -20.84
CA ASN A 83 18.52 -31.57 -21.00
C ASN A 83 18.95 -30.89 -19.70
N ARG A 84 19.97 -31.45 -19.05
CA ARG A 84 20.88 -30.70 -18.18
C ARG A 84 22.08 -30.24 -19.00
N THR A 85 22.60 -29.10 -18.58
CA THR A 85 24.02 -28.76 -18.34
C THR A 85 24.73 -27.77 -19.27
N PHE A 86 25.49 -26.88 -18.60
CA PHE A 86 26.63 -26.04 -19.03
C PHE A 86 26.29 -24.76 -19.84
N ASN A 87 26.77 -23.56 -19.52
CA ASN A 87 27.82 -23.16 -18.57
C ASN A 87 27.79 -21.66 -18.20
N SER A 88 28.42 -21.39 -17.07
CA SER A 88 28.86 -20.11 -16.49
C SER A 88 29.62 -19.15 -17.42
N LYS A 89 29.45 -17.84 -17.20
CA LYS A 89 30.49 -16.81 -16.92
C LYS A 89 29.98 -15.43 -17.32
N LEU A 90 29.92 -14.49 -16.37
CA LEU A 90 30.55 -13.19 -16.53
C LEU A 90 30.61 -12.47 -15.17
N ASP A 91 31.78 -11.87 -14.98
CA ASP A 91 32.33 -11.39 -13.72
C ASP A 91 31.69 -10.10 -13.19
N SER A 92 31.88 -9.97 -11.88
CA SER A 92 32.02 -8.75 -11.09
C SER A 92 32.64 -7.55 -11.82
N GLN A 93 32.05 -6.36 -11.64
CA GLN A 93 32.77 -5.10 -11.37
C GLN A 93 31.73 -4.00 -11.04
N GLY A 94 31.77 -3.40 -9.84
CA GLY A 94 30.88 -2.25 -9.56
C GLY A 94 30.67 -1.81 -8.11
N ARG A 95 31.72 -1.76 -7.29
CA ARG A 95 31.73 -0.96 -6.05
C ARG A 95 31.52 0.52 -6.39
N ARG A 96 30.50 1.14 -5.80
CA ARG A 96 30.41 2.54 -5.32
C ARG A 96 29.30 2.52 -4.27
N ASP A 97 29.53 2.42 -2.97
CA ASP A 97 30.26 3.33 -2.08
C ASP A 97 29.89 4.81 -2.31
N PHE A 98 28.85 5.27 -1.61
CA PHE A 98 28.59 6.67 -1.35
C PHE A 98 28.02 6.84 0.07
N GLY A 99 28.93 7.00 1.01
CA GLY A 99 28.90 8.10 1.98
C GLY A 99 27.68 8.21 2.87
N ALA A 100 27.70 7.46 3.97
CA ALA A 100 27.11 7.91 5.21
C ALA A 100 27.90 9.12 5.74
N THR A 101 27.44 10.35 5.44
CA THR A 101 27.88 11.53 6.20
C THR A 101 26.90 11.80 7.32
N LYS A 102 27.36 11.41 8.50
CA LYS A 102 26.96 11.84 9.83
C LYS A 102 26.96 13.37 9.89
N LEU A 103 25.80 13.99 10.10
CA LEU A 103 25.68 15.36 10.59
C LEU A 103 24.88 15.29 11.89
N ALA A 104 25.63 15.18 12.98
CA ALA A 104 25.18 15.60 14.29
C ALA A 104 25.31 17.14 14.36
N GLU A 105 24.56 17.73 15.30
CA GLU A 105 24.59 19.15 15.71
C GLU A 105 23.85 20.12 14.76
N GLN A 106 22.91 20.98 15.18
CA GLN A 106 22.63 21.57 16.49
C GLN A 106 21.13 21.81 16.68
N HIS A 107 20.68 21.68 17.93
CA HIS A 107 19.49 22.36 18.41
C HIS A 107 19.63 23.88 18.19
N SER A 108 18.63 24.51 17.59
CA SER A 108 18.27 25.88 17.96
C SER A 108 16.78 26.08 17.79
N VAL A 109 16.12 26.07 18.94
CA VAL A 109 14.83 26.66 19.22
C VAL A 109 14.70 28.02 18.50
N TYR A 110 13.64 28.18 17.71
CA TYR A 110 12.89 29.41 17.65
C TYR A 110 11.43 29.05 17.35
N CYS A 111 10.68 28.80 18.41
CA CYS A 111 9.27 29.17 18.41
C CYS A 111 9.20 30.69 18.32
N SER A 112 8.38 31.21 17.42
CA SER A 112 7.75 32.51 17.63
C SER A 112 6.34 32.39 17.09
N ASP A 113 5.42 32.09 18.00
CA ASP A 113 4.04 32.45 17.83
C ASP A 113 3.96 33.95 17.53
N ALA A 114 3.31 34.31 16.44
CA ALA A 114 2.88 35.68 16.20
C ALA A 114 1.43 35.64 15.69
N ASN A 115 0.53 35.84 16.65
CA ASN A 115 -0.82 36.33 16.43
C ASN A 115 -0.80 37.59 15.55
N GLU A 116 -1.21 37.48 14.28
CA GLU A 116 -1.65 38.63 13.50
C GLU A 116 -3.19 38.62 13.39
N SER A 117 -3.84 38.83 14.52
CA SER A 117 -5.26 39.19 14.58
C SER A 117 -5.45 40.38 15.52
N THR A 118 -4.72 41.47 15.32
CA THR A 118 -4.99 42.79 15.94
C THR A 118 -4.20 43.87 15.18
N VAL A 119 -4.65 44.34 14.02
CA VAL A 119 -4.55 45.75 13.59
C VAL A 119 -5.51 45.94 12.39
N LEU A 120 -6.81 45.94 12.64
CA LEU A 120 -7.81 46.51 11.73
C LEU A 120 -8.69 47.48 12.52
N GLY A 121 -8.04 48.48 13.10
CA GLY A 121 -8.68 49.58 13.80
C GLY A 121 -7.77 50.79 13.79
N CYS A 122 -8.35 51.95 13.47
CA CYS A 122 -7.76 53.29 13.46
C CYS A 122 -7.14 53.74 12.13
N LEU A 123 -7.98 54.30 11.24
CA LEU A 123 -7.72 55.64 10.67
C LEU A 123 -9.06 56.32 10.39
N LYS A 124 -9.59 57.01 11.40
CA LYS A 124 -10.49 58.15 11.22
C LYS A 124 -9.72 59.41 11.60
N GLU A 125 -9.74 60.34 10.66
CA GLU A 125 -9.72 61.80 10.80
C GLU A 125 -8.40 62.60 10.90
N ASN A 126 -8.24 63.40 9.83
CA ASN A 126 -7.91 64.84 9.77
C ASN A 126 -6.43 65.27 9.64
N GLY A 127 -6.13 65.85 8.47
CA GLY A 127 -4.91 66.60 8.17
C GLY A 127 -5.05 67.38 6.87
N THR A 128 -5.62 68.58 6.96
CA THR A 128 -5.73 69.60 5.90
C THR A 128 -4.35 70.10 5.46
N TYR A 129 -3.93 69.93 4.20
CA TYR A 129 -2.86 70.71 3.54
C TYR A 129 -2.99 70.69 1.98
N PRO A 130 -2.39 71.67 1.26
CA PRO A 130 -3.02 72.29 0.11
C PRO A 130 -2.66 71.67 -1.24
N ARG A 131 -3.55 71.96 -2.20
CA ARG A 131 -3.50 71.67 -3.63
C ARG A 131 -2.21 72.18 -4.29
N ALA A 132 -1.24 71.30 -4.52
CA ALA A 132 -0.15 71.51 -5.46
C ALA A 132 -0.36 70.65 -6.72
N LYS A 133 -0.37 71.31 -7.88
CA LYS A 133 -0.44 70.69 -9.20
C LYS A 133 0.88 69.93 -9.45
N GLY A 134 0.83 68.61 -9.38
CA GLY A 134 1.89 67.69 -9.84
C GLY A 134 1.25 66.45 -10.44
N ARG A 135 0.71 66.57 -11.66
CA ARG A 135 0.01 65.47 -12.35
C ARG A 135 0.84 65.10 -13.59
N SER A 136 1.80 64.18 -13.44
CA SER A 136 2.24 63.27 -14.53
C SER A 136 3.33 62.24 -14.16
N ILE A 137 3.90 62.20 -12.94
CA ILE A 137 5.00 61.27 -12.60
C ILE A 137 4.59 60.17 -11.59
N LEU A 138 3.44 60.29 -10.93
CA LEU A 138 3.01 59.40 -9.84
C LEU A 138 2.32 58.10 -10.27
N THR A 139 2.01 57.91 -11.56
CA THR A 139 1.19 56.78 -12.03
C THR A 139 2.00 55.52 -12.31
N ASP A 140 3.24 55.66 -12.79
CA ASP A 140 4.10 54.53 -13.14
C ASP A 140 4.66 53.85 -11.88
N ASP A 141 5.04 54.64 -10.87
CA ASP A 141 5.48 54.12 -9.57
C ASP A 141 4.35 53.37 -8.85
N ALA A 142 3.11 53.87 -8.94
CA ALA A 142 1.95 53.19 -8.36
C ALA A 142 1.62 51.87 -9.07
N HIS A 143 1.81 51.80 -10.39
CA HIS A 143 1.59 50.58 -11.17
C HIS A 143 2.68 49.53 -10.89
N ASN A 144 3.93 49.95 -10.74
CA ASN A 144 5.04 49.09 -10.35
C ASN A 144 4.85 48.53 -8.93
N LEU A 145 4.46 49.35 -7.96
CA LEU A 145 4.15 48.92 -6.60
C LEU A 145 2.97 47.93 -6.54
N TYR A 146 1.92 48.15 -7.34
CA TYR A 146 0.81 47.22 -7.45
C TYR A 146 1.25 45.86 -8.02
N SER A 147 2.10 45.88 -9.05
CA SER A 147 2.62 44.67 -9.70
C SER A 147 3.53 43.87 -8.77
N LEU A 148 4.47 44.53 -8.08
CA LEU A 148 5.32 43.94 -7.05
C LEU A 148 4.52 43.35 -5.88
N ARG A 149 3.43 44.02 -5.46
CA ARG A 149 2.55 43.50 -4.41
C ARG A 149 1.84 42.23 -4.85
N LYS A 150 1.30 42.22 -6.07
CA LYS A 150 0.65 41.05 -6.66
C LYS A 150 1.61 39.87 -6.77
N GLU A 151 2.84 40.12 -7.21
CA GLU A 151 3.89 39.10 -7.29
C GLU A 151 4.29 38.60 -5.89
N CYS A 152 4.41 39.48 -4.89
CA CYS A 152 4.64 39.07 -3.50
C CYS A 152 3.51 38.18 -2.97
N ASP A 153 2.25 38.48 -3.26
CA ASP A 153 1.13 37.67 -2.84
C ASP A 153 1.13 36.30 -3.56
N GLN A 154 1.50 36.27 -4.85
CA GLN A 154 1.70 35.03 -5.61
C GLN A 154 2.88 34.18 -5.09
N LEU A 155 3.99 34.83 -4.72
CA LEU A 155 5.14 34.14 -4.13
C LEU A 155 4.79 33.60 -2.74
N LYS A 156 3.99 34.32 -1.95
CA LYS A 156 3.50 33.82 -0.65
C LYS A 156 2.62 32.59 -0.81
N THR A 157 1.68 32.60 -1.74
CA THR A 157 0.82 31.43 -1.99
C THR A 157 1.61 30.25 -2.52
N SER A 158 2.55 30.49 -3.44
CA SER A 158 3.46 29.46 -3.95
C SER A 158 4.38 28.89 -2.86
N ASN A 159 4.96 29.74 -2.00
CA ASN A 159 5.82 29.28 -0.91
C ASN A 159 5.02 28.47 0.12
N TYR A 160 3.78 28.86 0.39
CA TYR A 160 2.88 28.08 1.23
C TYR A 160 2.58 26.70 0.62
N ALA A 161 2.24 26.64 -0.68
CA ALA A 161 2.01 25.38 -1.37
C ALA A 161 3.24 24.45 -1.34
N LEU A 162 4.43 24.99 -1.61
CA LEU A 162 5.68 24.22 -1.53
C LEU A 162 5.96 23.69 -0.13
N ARG A 163 5.65 24.45 0.92
CA ARG A 163 5.78 23.96 2.31
C ARG A 163 4.82 22.81 2.59
N CYS A 164 3.60 22.86 2.06
CA CYS A 164 2.66 21.75 2.15
C CYS A 164 3.19 20.51 1.43
N ASP A 165 3.72 20.66 0.21
CA ASP A 165 4.29 19.55 -0.56
C ASP A 165 5.47 18.91 0.17
N VAL A 166 6.34 19.70 0.80
CA VAL A 166 7.47 19.18 1.59
C VAL A 166 6.97 18.34 2.76
N LEU A 167 5.91 18.76 3.46
CA LEU A 167 5.34 18.00 4.57
C LEU A 167 4.71 16.68 4.10
N VAL A 168 3.98 16.71 2.98
CA VAL A 168 3.39 15.50 2.38
C VAL A 168 4.49 14.53 1.95
N LEU A 169 5.50 15.02 1.24
CA LEU A 169 6.64 14.19 0.81
C LEU A 169 7.43 13.63 1.99
N GLN A 170 7.53 14.37 3.10
CA GLN A 170 8.16 13.86 4.31
C GLN A 170 7.35 12.72 4.92
N ALA A 171 6.03 12.87 5.02
CA ALA A 171 5.14 11.81 5.52
C ALA A 171 5.15 10.57 4.61
N GLU A 172 5.11 10.76 3.29
CA GLU A 172 5.21 9.67 2.30
C GLU A 172 6.56 8.93 2.42
N ASN A 173 7.67 9.65 2.57
CA ASN A 173 8.98 9.03 2.75
C ASN A 173 9.09 8.22 4.06
N GLU A 174 8.51 8.72 5.15
CA GLU A 174 8.45 7.98 6.41
C GLU A 174 7.60 6.72 6.28
N ALA A 175 6.44 6.81 5.63
CA ALA A 175 5.57 5.65 5.38
C ALA A 175 6.27 4.59 4.52
N LEU A 176 6.92 5.01 3.42
CA LEU A 176 7.71 4.10 2.57
C LEU A 176 8.88 3.46 3.32
N THR A 177 9.49 4.19 4.25
CA THR A 177 10.56 3.66 5.09
C THR A 177 10.05 2.59 6.07
N ARG A 178 8.86 2.79 6.65
CA ARG A 178 8.20 1.76 7.49
C ARG A 178 7.86 0.53 6.65
N GLN A 179 7.22 0.72 5.50
CA GLN A 179 6.86 -0.38 4.60
C GLN A 179 8.08 -1.19 4.17
N ARG A 180 9.17 -0.53 3.74
CA ARG A 180 10.41 -1.21 3.36
C ARG A 180 11.00 -2.05 4.51
N LYS A 181 10.85 -1.60 5.76
CA LYS A 181 11.32 -2.34 6.92
C LYS A 181 10.49 -3.61 7.15
N ASP A 182 9.18 -3.51 7.04
CA ASP A 182 8.27 -4.66 7.19
C ASP A 182 8.47 -5.69 6.06
N ASP A 183 8.70 -5.20 4.84
CA ASP A 183 9.05 -6.04 3.69
C ASP A 183 10.39 -6.76 3.91
N GLU A 184 11.42 -6.07 4.42
CA GLU A 184 12.72 -6.68 4.73
C GLU A 184 12.60 -7.77 5.82
N GLU A 185 11.80 -7.53 6.87
CA GLU A 185 11.55 -8.55 7.90
C GLU A 185 10.85 -9.78 7.32
N THR A 186 9.90 -9.56 6.41
CA THR A 186 9.18 -10.64 5.72
C THR A 186 10.12 -11.44 4.82
N MET A 187 10.99 -10.75 4.07
CA MET A 187 12.01 -11.39 3.23
C MET A 187 13.00 -12.21 4.06
N GLU A 188 13.38 -11.73 5.25
CA GLU A 188 14.26 -12.48 6.15
C GLU A 188 13.61 -13.77 6.65
N LYS A 189 12.31 -13.73 7.02
CA LYS A 189 11.55 -14.93 7.39
C LYS A 189 11.47 -15.94 6.25
N LEU A 190 11.26 -15.46 5.02
CA LEU A 190 11.21 -16.31 3.84
C LEU A 190 12.57 -16.95 3.54
N ARG A 191 13.67 -16.18 3.63
CA ARG A 191 15.03 -16.71 3.49
C ARG A 191 15.32 -17.81 4.51
N ALA A 192 14.98 -17.59 5.78
CA ALA A 192 15.15 -18.59 6.83
C ALA A 192 14.35 -19.87 6.56
N HIS A 193 13.15 -19.75 5.99
CA HIS A 193 12.32 -20.90 5.60
C HIS A 193 12.92 -21.67 4.42
N ILE A 194 13.45 -20.97 3.40
CA ILE A 194 14.16 -21.60 2.27
C ILE A 194 15.38 -22.35 2.78
N ASP A 195 16.23 -21.71 3.59
CA ASP A 195 17.41 -22.35 4.19
C ASP A 195 17.07 -23.59 5.03
N TYR A 196 15.92 -23.57 5.71
CA TYR A 196 15.44 -24.70 6.48
C TYR A 196 15.04 -25.87 5.57
N HIS A 197 14.30 -25.61 4.50
CA HIS A 197 13.92 -26.66 3.54
C HIS A 197 15.11 -27.20 2.76
N ASP A 198 16.03 -26.33 2.32
CA ASP A 198 17.26 -26.75 1.64
C ASP A 198 18.08 -27.72 2.51
N LYS A 199 18.17 -27.48 3.82
CA LYS A 199 18.83 -28.39 4.77
C LYS A 199 18.11 -29.73 4.86
N ILE A 200 16.77 -29.72 4.90
CA ILE A 200 15.97 -30.95 4.93
C ILE A 200 16.14 -31.74 3.63
N GLU A 201 16.03 -31.08 2.49
CA GLU A 201 16.19 -31.69 1.17
C GLU A 201 17.59 -32.30 1.02
N HIS A 202 18.64 -31.56 1.35
CA HIS A 202 20.00 -32.09 1.35
C HIS A 202 20.16 -33.31 2.26
N ALA A 203 19.57 -33.29 3.46
CA ALA A 203 19.60 -34.43 4.37
C ALA A 203 18.84 -35.64 3.83
N LEU A 204 17.69 -35.42 3.17
CA LEU A 204 16.90 -36.48 2.53
C LEU A 204 17.63 -37.08 1.33
N VAL A 205 18.16 -36.25 0.44
CA VAL A 205 18.98 -36.70 -0.70
C VAL A 205 20.18 -37.51 -0.23
N GLY A 206 20.85 -37.07 0.84
CA GLY A 206 21.94 -37.84 1.45
C GLY A 206 21.50 -39.21 1.98
N LYS A 207 20.33 -39.30 2.63
CA LYS A 207 19.75 -40.57 3.09
C LYS A 207 19.36 -41.49 1.93
N VAL A 208 18.81 -40.94 0.84
CA VAL A 208 18.45 -41.69 -0.36
C VAL A 208 19.70 -42.26 -1.03
N ALA A 209 20.71 -41.43 -1.29
CA ALA A 209 21.98 -41.86 -1.86
C ALA A 209 22.67 -42.94 -1.00
N ALA A 210 22.66 -42.78 0.33
CA ALA A 210 23.20 -43.76 1.27
C ALA A 210 22.37 -45.06 1.38
N SER A 211 21.13 -45.06 0.89
CA SER A 211 20.26 -46.24 0.81
C SER A 211 20.42 -46.96 -0.53
N GLU A 212 20.56 -46.21 -1.62
CA GLU A 212 20.91 -46.71 -2.96
C GLU A 212 22.26 -47.44 -2.96
N LEU A 213 23.30 -46.82 -2.37
CA LEU A 213 24.64 -47.43 -2.25
C LEU A 213 24.65 -48.70 -1.40
N ARG A 214 23.70 -48.83 -0.48
CA ARG A 214 23.59 -49.99 0.41
C ARG A 214 22.88 -51.18 -0.24
N GLY A 215 22.37 -51.02 -1.47
CA GLY A 215 21.59 -52.04 -2.17
C GLY A 215 20.38 -52.51 -1.37
N LYS A 216 19.87 -51.68 -0.44
CA LYS A 216 18.68 -52.03 0.33
C LYS A 216 17.52 -52.12 -0.65
N ALA A 217 16.90 -53.29 -0.67
CA ALA A 217 15.81 -53.64 -1.56
C ALA A 217 14.75 -52.53 -1.60
N VAL A 218 14.11 -52.42 -2.77
CA VAL A 218 12.80 -51.78 -2.94
C VAL A 218 11.97 -52.08 -1.70
N LEU A 219 11.51 -51.03 -1.00
CA LEU A 219 10.63 -51.14 0.18
C LEU A 219 9.60 -52.24 -0.09
N SER A 220 9.38 -53.12 0.88
CA SER A 220 8.33 -54.12 0.69
C SER A 220 7.00 -53.41 0.45
N GLU A 221 6.10 -54.03 -0.31
CA GLU A 221 4.78 -53.45 -0.59
C GLU A 221 4.05 -53.06 0.70
N ASP A 222 4.23 -53.86 1.76
CA ASP A 222 3.71 -53.61 3.11
C ASP A 222 4.33 -52.37 3.78
N GLU A 223 5.66 -52.18 3.66
CA GLU A 223 6.34 -50.99 4.20
C GLU A 223 5.90 -49.72 3.45
N PHE A 224 5.76 -49.80 2.13
CA PHE A 224 5.28 -48.69 1.32
C PHE A 224 3.81 -48.33 1.64
N ALA A 225 2.95 -49.34 1.74
CA ALA A 225 1.56 -49.17 2.16
C ALA A 225 1.46 -48.55 3.56
N SER A 226 2.31 -48.98 4.50
CA SER A 226 2.39 -48.42 5.85
C SER A 226 2.81 -46.94 5.83
N ILE A 227 3.79 -46.57 5.00
CA ILE A 227 4.22 -45.17 4.84
C ILE A 227 3.10 -44.32 4.24
N ILE A 228 2.43 -44.81 3.20
CA ILE A 228 1.30 -44.10 2.59
C ILE A 228 0.19 -43.89 3.62
N SER A 229 -0.23 -44.94 4.32
CA SER A 229 -1.27 -44.84 5.34
C SER A 229 -0.89 -43.84 6.42
N ALA A 230 0.35 -43.92 6.94
CA ALA A 230 0.82 -42.97 7.96
C ALA A 230 0.88 -41.53 7.44
N SER A 231 1.19 -41.32 6.16
CA SER A 231 1.16 -39.99 5.54
C SER A 231 -0.26 -39.45 5.38
N GLN A 232 -1.20 -40.31 4.98
CA GLN A 232 -2.62 -39.99 4.82
C GLN A 232 -3.24 -39.66 6.18
N ASP A 233 -2.94 -40.43 7.22
CA ASP A 233 -3.41 -40.19 8.58
C ASP A 233 -2.91 -38.84 9.12
N ARG A 234 -1.62 -38.52 8.91
CA ARG A 234 -1.06 -37.21 9.31
C ARG A 234 -1.75 -36.05 8.59
N LEU A 235 -2.02 -36.21 7.30
CA LEU A 235 -2.68 -35.18 6.50
C LEU A 235 -4.15 -35.00 6.93
N SER A 236 -4.87 -36.11 7.16
CA SER A 236 -6.25 -36.08 7.66
C SER A 236 -6.31 -35.37 9.01
N ASN A 237 -5.47 -35.78 9.97
CA ASN A 237 -5.40 -35.16 11.29
C ASN A 237 -5.10 -33.66 11.22
N TYR A 238 -4.14 -33.25 10.39
CA TYR A 238 -3.82 -31.83 10.22
C TYR A 238 -5.02 -31.02 9.69
N TYR A 239 -5.73 -31.53 8.68
CA TYR A 239 -6.89 -30.83 8.13
C TYR A 239 -8.09 -30.88 9.07
N GLU A 240 -8.30 -31.97 9.79
CA GLU A 240 -9.33 -32.08 10.83
C GLU A 240 -9.11 -31.05 11.94
N GLU A 241 -7.88 -30.95 12.46
CA GLU A 241 -7.51 -29.92 13.44
C GLU A 241 -7.72 -28.51 12.89
N LYS A 242 -7.30 -28.26 11.65
CA LYS A 242 -7.44 -26.94 11.03
C LYS A 242 -8.91 -26.55 10.82
N ILE A 243 -9.74 -27.49 10.36
CA ILE A 243 -11.18 -27.28 10.17
C ILE A 243 -11.85 -27.06 11.53
N SER A 244 -11.51 -27.85 12.55
CA SER A 244 -12.02 -27.70 13.91
C SER A 244 -11.70 -26.31 14.48
N PHE A 245 -10.47 -25.84 14.30
CA PHE A 245 -10.06 -24.49 14.70
C PHE A 245 -10.88 -23.40 14.00
N MET A 246 -11.04 -23.48 12.67
CA MET A 246 -11.84 -22.51 11.92
C MET A 246 -13.31 -22.54 12.35
N GLN A 247 -13.87 -23.71 12.60
CA GLN A 247 -15.25 -23.85 13.08
C GLN A 247 -15.43 -23.23 14.47
N MET A 248 -14.45 -23.40 15.36
CA MET A 248 -14.46 -22.77 16.69
C MET A 248 -14.46 -21.24 16.57
N GLU A 249 -13.59 -20.68 15.73
CA GLU A 249 -13.50 -19.24 15.51
C GLU A 249 -14.81 -18.67 14.93
N ILE A 250 -15.38 -19.35 13.94
CA ILE A 250 -16.69 -19.02 13.36
C ILE A 250 -17.79 -19.04 14.44
N ASN A 251 -17.84 -20.08 15.26
CA ASN A 251 -18.84 -20.20 16.33
C ASN A 251 -18.69 -19.07 17.38
N MET A 252 -17.46 -18.66 17.69
CA MET A 252 -17.20 -17.53 18.58
C MET A 252 -17.73 -16.21 18.01
N PHE A 253 -17.54 -15.96 16.72
CA PHE A 253 -18.11 -14.79 16.04
C PHE A 253 -19.64 -14.79 16.06
N TYR A 254 -20.27 -15.93 15.73
CA TYR A 254 -21.73 -16.04 15.77
C TYR A 254 -22.30 -15.85 17.17
N LYS A 255 -21.63 -16.38 18.21
CA LYS A 255 -22.03 -16.16 19.59
C LYS A 255 -21.97 -14.67 19.96
N HIS A 256 -20.87 -14.00 19.64
CA HIS A 256 -20.73 -12.57 19.89
C HIS A 256 -21.79 -11.73 19.16
N ALA A 257 -22.03 -12.03 17.88
CA ALA A 257 -23.05 -11.35 17.10
C ALA A 257 -24.46 -11.54 17.70
N ALA A 258 -24.79 -12.77 18.12
CA ALA A 258 -26.08 -13.06 18.76
C ALA A 258 -26.27 -12.30 20.09
N GLU A 259 -25.22 -12.19 20.90
CA GLU A 259 -25.24 -11.38 22.13
C GLU A 259 -25.48 -9.89 21.83
N ARG A 260 -24.82 -9.34 20.81
CA ARG A 260 -25.01 -7.94 20.39
C ARG A 260 -26.40 -7.66 19.84
N VAL A 261 -26.99 -8.60 19.10
CA VAL A 261 -28.38 -8.48 18.64
C VAL A 261 -29.33 -8.48 19.84
N LYS A 262 -29.16 -9.39 20.80
CA LYS A 262 -29.98 -9.43 22.03
C LYS A 262 -29.89 -8.13 22.84
N GLU A 263 -28.69 -7.55 22.97
CA GLU A 263 -28.49 -6.27 23.67
C GLU A 263 -29.26 -5.14 22.97
N LYS A 264 -29.17 -5.05 21.64
CA LYS A 264 -29.94 -4.08 20.86
C LYS A 264 -31.44 -4.27 21.00
N ASP A 265 -31.92 -5.52 20.93
CA ASP A 265 -33.35 -5.83 21.08
C ASP A 265 -33.86 -5.45 22.48
N ALA A 266 -33.05 -5.65 23.52
CA ALA A 266 -33.37 -5.22 24.88
C ALA A 266 -33.49 -3.68 24.99
N ILE A 267 -32.56 -2.94 24.38
CA ILE A 267 -32.61 -1.47 24.33
C ILE A 267 -33.85 -1.00 23.57
N ILE A 268 -34.14 -1.58 22.39
CA ILE A 268 -35.33 -1.25 21.60
C ILE A 268 -36.60 -1.50 22.43
N THR A 269 -36.66 -2.61 23.17
CA THR A 269 -37.80 -2.94 24.03
C THR A 269 -37.94 -1.94 25.18
N ALA A 270 -36.84 -1.56 25.84
CA ALA A 270 -36.86 -0.56 26.91
C ALA A 270 -37.32 0.81 26.40
N LEU A 271 -36.83 1.24 25.23
CA LEU A 271 -37.25 2.49 24.59
C LEU A 271 -38.75 2.47 24.25
N LYS A 272 -39.27 1.35 23.72
CA LYS A 272 -40.72 1.20 23.46
C LYS A 272 -41.55 1.30 24.74
N GLN A 273 -41.08 0.72 25.85
CA GLN A 273 -41.76 0.83 27.14
C GLN A 273 -41.79 2.27 27.66
N LEU A 274 -40.67 2.99 27.59
CA LEU A 274 -40.61 4.41 27.98
C LEU A 274 -41.54 5.27 27.12
N LEU A 275 -41.56 5.05 25.80
CA LEU A 275 -42.47 5.77 24.89
C LEU A 275 -43.94 5.46 25.14
N SER A 276 -44.29 4.28 25.66
CA SER A 276 -45.67 3.94 26.04
C SER A 276 -46.13 4.55 27.37
N GLN A 277 -45.20 5.12 28.15
CA GLN A 277 -45.46 5.76 29.45
C GLN A 277 -45.56 7.30 29.36
N CYS A 278 -45.27 7.90 28.20
CA CYS A 278 -45.50 9.30 27.88
C CYS A 278 -46.81 9.48 27.12
#